data_AF-X1UL43-F1
#
_entry.id   AF-X1UL43-F1
#
_cell.length_a   1.000
_cell.length_b   1.000
_cell.length_c   1.000
_cell.angle_alpha   90.00
_cell.angle_beta   90.00
_cell.angle_gamma   90.00
#
_symmetry.space_group_name_H-M   'P 1'
#
loop_
_entity.id
_entity.type
_entity.pdbx_description
1 polymer ?
#
loop_
_entity_poly.entity_id
_entity_poly.type
_entity_poly.pdbx_seq_one_letter_code
_entity_poly.pdbx_strand_id
1 'polypeptide(L)'
;GWCDKPELEINGKLEKIPARQGLYILIKRIWSDGDKVSLKLNMNIRLTKWTKNKNSVSVSRGPLSYSLKIGEKYVRQGGSDKWPAWEIYPTTDWNYGLVLEGENPASQFEFVQRSWPENNQPFVADGAPVKIMSKARKIQAWQQDSLGLVGKLQQSPVKTDEPIETVTLIPMGCARLRISSFPTVTTDSTGHQLSMPSGR
;
A
#
# COMPACT_ATOMS: atom_id res chain seq x y z
N GLY A 1 -3.04 -8.66 14.92
CA GLY A 1 -1.70 -8.68 14.27
C GLY A 1 -1.85 -9.02 12.81
N TRP A 2 -0.82 -8.82 11.97
CA TRP A 2 -0.92 -9.00 10.50
C TRP A 2 -0.76 -10.46 10.02
N CYS A 3 -0.05 -11.30 10.78
CA CYS A 3 0.26 -12.68 10.40
C CYS A 3 -0.85 -13.63 10.85
N ASP A 4 -1.66 -14.16 9.92
CA ASP A 4 -2.76 -15.11 10.23
C ASP A 4 -2.24 -16.48 10.73
N LYS A 5 -1.14 -16.96 10.14
CA LYS A 5 -0.60 -18.30 10.39
C LYS A 5 0.92 -18.22 10.63
N PRO A 6 1.37 -17.84 11.83
CA PRO A 6 2.78 -17.94 12.18
C PRO A 6 3.16 -19.41 12.38
N GLU A 7 4.34 -19.79 11.91
CA GLU A 7 4.91 -21.14 12.04
C GLU A 7 6.12 -21.05 12.98
N LEU A 8 6.13 -21.89 14.02
CA LEU A 8 7.23 -21.98 14.98
C LEU A 8 7.92 -23.33 14.82
N GLU A 9 9.23 -23.31 14.69
CA GLU A 9 10.07 -24.50 14.74
C GLU A 9 11.06 -24.41 15.88
N ILE A 10 11.25 -25.53 16.58
CA ILE A 10 12.34 -25.68 17.55
C ILE A 10 13.21 -26.85 17.11
N ASN A 11 14.51 -26.59 16.90
CA ASN A 11 15.47 -27.56 16.38
C ASN A 11 15.02 -28.22 15.06
N GLY A 12 14.42 -27.42 14.17
CA GLY A 12 13.91 -27.89 12.86
C GLY A 12 12.61 -28.69 12.91
N LYS A 13 12.00 -28.85 14.10
CA LYS A 13 10.71 -29.52 14.27
C LYS A 13 9.60 -28.49 14.41
N LEU A 14 8.58 -28.60 13.55
CA LEU A 14 7.39 -27.75 13.62
C LEU A 14 6.60 -28.03 14.91
N GLU A 15 6.36 -26.96 15.67
CA GLU A 15 5.64 -27.01 16.93
C GLU A 15 4.14 -26.70 16.74
N LYS A 16 3.28 -27.49 17.39
CA LYS A 16 1.85 -27.21 17.44
C LYS A 16 1.58 -26.13 18.48
N ILE A 17 1.57 -24.88 18.05
CA ILE A 17 1.27 -23.73 18.89
C ILE A 17 -0.17 -23.27 18.73
N PRO A 18 -0.88 -22.89 19.81
CA PRO A 18 -2.15 -22.18 19.74
C PRO A 18 -1.89 -20.72 19.34
N ALA A 19 -1.38 -20.50 18.14
CA ALA A 19 -1.02 -19.17 17.67
C ALA A 19 -2.27 -18.36 17.31
N ARG A 20 -2.32 -17.12 17.79
CA ARG A 20 -3.37 -16.16 17.44
C ARG A 20 -2.74 -14.83 17.07
N GLN A 21 -3.40 -14.12 16.17
CA GLN A 21 -2.94 -12.82 15.71
C GLN A 21 -2.79 -11.81 16.85
N GLY A 22 -1.65 -11.13 16.91
CA GLY A 22 -1.42 -10.03 17.85
C GLY A 22 -1.22 -10.46 19.31
N LEU A 23 -0.99 -11.74 19.56
CA LEU A 23 -0.66 -12.27 20.88
C LEU A 23 0.79 -12.80 20.90
N TYR A 24 1.27 -13.08 22.11
CA TYR A 24 2.54 -13.75 22.34
C TYR A 24 2.40 -15.28 22.19
N ILE A 25 3.45 -15.93 21.71
CA ILE A 25 3.61 -17.38 21.72
C ILE A 25 4.51 -17.72 22.92
N LEU A 26 3.97 -18.42 23.92
CA LEU A 26 4.75 -18.89 25.06
C LEU A 26 5.37 -20.27 24.75
N ILE A 27 6.69 -20.36 24.83
CA ILE A 27 7.43 -21.62 24.68
C ILE A 27 7.90 -22.07 26.07
N LYS A 28 7.21 -23.07 26.63
CA LYS A 28 7.54 -23.62 27.97
C LYS A 28 8.24 -24.96 27.83
N ARG A 29 9.56 -24.97 27.96
CA ARG A 29 10.42 -26.17 27.92
C ARG A 29 11.70 -25.97 28.72
N ILE A 30 12.46 -27.05 28.90
CA ILE A 30 13.86 -26.97 29.34
C ILE A 30 14.71 -26.64 28.12
N TRP A 31 15.59 -25.66 28.27
CA TRP A 31 16.50 -25.21 27.22
C TRP A 31 17.87 -25.83 27.43
N SER A 32 18.53 -26.16 26.33
CA SER A 32 19.93 -26.62 26.33
C SER A 32 20.75 -25.78 25.37
N ASP A 33 22.06 -25.73 25.60
CA ASP A 33 22.96 -25.03 24.69
C ASP A 33 22.84 -25.59 23.26
N GLY A 34 22.81 -24.69 22.28
CA GLY A 34 22.58 -25.03 20.88
C GLY A 34 21.12 -25.19 20.44
N ASP A 35 20.12 -25.08 21.33
CA ASP A 35 18.71 -25.04 20.93
C ASP A 35 18.46 -23.84 19.98
N LYS A 36 17.74 -24.08 18.86
CA LYS A 36 17.41 -23.07 17.84
C LYS A 36 15.90 -22.89 17.74
N VAL A 37 15.46 -21.64 17.82
CA VAL A 37 14.07 -21.25 17.60
C VAL A 37 13.96 -20.50 16.28
N SER A 38 13.08 -20.96 15.40
CA SER A 38 12.79 -20.30 14.13
C SER A 38 11.31 -19.91 14.08
N LEU A 39 11.04 -18.65 13.75
CA LEU A 39 9.68 -18.12 13.60
C LEU A 39 9.51 -17.63 12.18
N LYS A 40 8.59 -18.26 11.45
CA LYS A 40 8.21 -17.84 10.11
C LYS A 40 6.86 -17.12 10.18
N LEU A 41 6.88 -15.85 9.75
CA LEU A 41 5.71 -15.00 9.73
C LEU A 41 5.28 -14.75 8.28
N ASN A 42 4.22 -15.43 7.86
CA ASN A 42 3.73 -15.36 6.49
C ASN A 42 3.14 -13.97 6.19
N MET A 43 3.83 -13.21 5.33
CA MET A 43 3.45 -11.85 4.92
C MET A 43 2.58 -11.88 3.66
N ASN A 44 1.32 -12.28 3.80
CA ASN A 44 0.35 -12.24 2.71
C ASN A 44 -0.05 -10.80 2.38
N ILE A 45 -0.41 -10.54 1.12
CA ILE A 45 -1.05 -9.28 0.73
C ILE A 45 -2.45 -9.24 1.35
N ARG A 46 -2.77 -8.14 2.02
CA ARG A 46 -4.05 -7.89 2.67
C ARG A 46 -4.65 -6.59 2.16
N LEU A 47 -5.92 -6.69 1.76
CA LEU A 47 -6.75 -5.55 1.43
C LEU A 47 -7.63 -5.20 2.62
N THR A 48 -7.59 -3.95 3.05
CA THR A 48 -8.46 -3.42 4.12
C THR A 48 -9.46 -2.47 3.50
N LYS A 49 -10.74 -2.83 3.55
CA LYS A 49 -11.84 -1.96 3.10
C LYS A 49 -12.26 -1.01 4.21
N TRP A 50 -12.29 0.28 3.90
CA TRP A 50 -12.69 1.35 4.80
C TRP A 50 -14.12 1.82 4.48
N THR A 51 -15.12 1.14 5.05
CA THR A 51 -16.54 1.43 4.78
C THR A 51 -16.91 2.89 5.08
N LYS A 52 -16.41 3.44 6.19
CA LYS A 52 -16.63 4.87 6.55
C LYS A 52 -15.93 5.85 5.63
N ASN A 53 -14.87 5.42 4.93
CA ASN A 53 -14.16 6.21 3.93
C ASN A 53 -14.55 5.78 2.52
N LYS A 54 -15.87 5.77 2.27
CA LYS A 54 -16.47 5.57 0.93
C LYS A 54 -16.10 4.26 0.25
N ASN A 55 -15.95 3.20 1.03
CA ASN A 55 -15.54 1.86 0.57
C ASN A 55 -14.16 1.82 -0.11
N SER A 56 -13.29 2.80 0.16
CA SER A 56 -11.91 2.76 -0.32
C SER A 56 -11.12 1.61 0.31
N VAL A 57 -10.01 1.24 -0.32
CA VAL A 57 -9.20 0.08 0.04
C VAL A 57 -7.76 0.49 0.26
N SER A 58 -7.13 -0.03 1.32
CA SER A 58 -5.69 0.03 1.53
C SER A 58 -5.05 -1.32 1.28
N VAL A 59 -3.83 -1.31 0.74
CA VAL A 59 -3.03 -2.51 0.47
C VAL A 59 -1.90 -2.60 1.49
N SER A 60 -1.74 -3.76 2.11
CA SER A 60 -0.66 -4.03 3.06
C SER A 60 -0.04 -5.40 2.82
N ARG A 61 1.21 -5.57 3.22
CA ARG A 61 1.90 -6.87 3.23
C ARG A 61 2.79 -6.94 4.46
N GLY A 62 2.47 -7.86 5.38
CA GLY A 62 3.12 -7.88 6.68
C GLY A 62 2.86 -6.58 7.47
N PRO A 63 3.89 -5.96 8.07
CA PRO A 63 3.74 -4.69 8.79
C PRO A 63 3.72 -3.46 7.86
N LEU A 64 3.90 -3.62 6.55
CA LEU A 64 4.03 -2.51 5.62
C LEU A 64 2.70 -2.20 4.94
N SER A 65 2.23 -0.96 5.10
CA SER A 65 1.20 -0.36 4.25
C SER A 65 1.85 0.23 2.99
N TYR A 66 1.13 0.20 1.88
CA TYR A 66 1.64 0.66 0.58
C TYR A 66 0.90 1.91 0.09
N SER A 67 1.63 2.73 -0.68
CA SER A 67 1.14 3.92 -1.36
C SER A 67 1.46 3.84 -2.85
N LEU A 68 0.68 4.53 -3.68
CA LEU A 68 1.00 4.71 -5.09
C LEU A 68 2.39 5.35 -5.23
N LYS A 69 3.23 4.81 -6.12
CA LYS A 69 4.47 5.46 -6.51
C LYS A 69 4.12 6.63 -7.44
N ILE A 70 4.17 7.84 -6.90
CA ILE A 70 3.94 9.09 -7.62
C ILE A 70 5.31 9.69 -7.93
N GLY A 71 5.54 10.12 -9.18
CA GLY A 71 6.76 10.85 -9.53
C GLY A 71 6.79 12.22 -8.85
N GLU A 72 7.96 12.69 -8.45
CA GLU A 72 8.12 13.86 -7.58
C GLU A 72 8.94 14.95 -8.27
N LYS A 73 8.43 16.19 -8.29
CA LYS A 73 9.18 17.40 -8.67
C LYS A 73 9.32 18.29 -7.45
N TYR A 74 10.57 18.56 -7.07
CA TYR A 74 10.91 19.44 -5.96
C TYR A 74 11.08 20.87 -6.47
N VAL A 75 10.37 21.81 -5.84
CA VAL A 75 10.45 23.25 -6.15
C VAL A 75 10.84 23.99 -4.88
N ARG A 76 11.93 24.75 -4.91
CA ARG A 76 12.33 25.55 -3.75
C ARG A 76 11.39 26.74 -3.62
N GLN A 77 10.72 26.85 -2.48
CA GLN A 77 9.79 27.96 -2.19
C GLN A 77 10.38 28.96 -1.19
N GLY A 78 11.53 28.65 -0.59
CA GLY A 78 12.23 29.57 0.30
C GLY A 78 13.28 28.88 1.14
N GLY A 79 13.43 29.36 2.37
CA GLY A 79 14.45 28.91 3.32
C GLY A 79 15.86 29.35 2.94
N SER A 80 16.79 29.18 3.88
CA SER A 80 18.22 29.43 3.63
C SER A 80 18.86 28.26 2.89
N ASP A 81 20.07 28.41 2.37
CA ASP A 81 20.77 27.29 1.72
C ASP A 81 21.10 26.16 2.71
N LYS A 82 21.24 26.48 4.00
CA LYS A 82 21.39 25.47 5.07
C LYS A 82 20.07 24.79 5.43
N TRP A 83 18.94 25.47 5.20
CA TRP A 83 17.59 25.02 5.57
C TRP A 83 16.59 25.36 4.46
N PRO A 84 16.70 24.71 3.28
CA PRO A 84 15.85 25.04 2.15
C PRO A 84 14.43 24.54 2.39
N ALA A 85 13.45 25.36 2.02
CA ALA A 85 12.03 24.99 2.03
C ALA A 85 11.63 24.51 0.63
N TRP A 86 11.04 23.32 0.56
CA TRP A 86 10.67 22.67 -0.70
C TRP A 86 9.18 22.35 -0.72
N GLU A 87 8.56 22.62 -1.86
CA GLU A 87 7.28 22.04 -2.26
C GLU A 87 7.54 20.83 -3.16
N ILE A 88 6.68 19.82 -3.06
CA ILE A 88 6.77 18.59 -3.85
C ILE A 88 5.49 18.45 -4.66
N TYR A 89 5.63 18.37 -5.98
CA TYR A 89 4.53 18.24 -6.91
C TYR A 89 4.53 16.88 -7.61
N PRO A 90 3.35 16.30 -7.90
CA PRO A 90 3.25 15.08 -8.67
C PRO A 90 3.67 15.32 -10.11
N THR A 91 4.46 14.42 -10.69
CA THR A 91 4.81 14.40 -12.12
C THR A 91 4.17 13.26 -12.88
N THR A 92 3.50 12.35 -12.17
CA THR A 92 2.71 11.26 -12.72
C THR A 92 1.30 11.34 -12.19
N ASP A 93 0.37 10.72 -12.91
CA ASP A 93 -1.01 10.61 -12.47
C ASP A 93 -1.10 9.90 -11.11
N TRP A 94 -2.06 10.35 -10.30
CA TRP A 94 -2.31 9.82 -8.95
C TRP A 94 -3.76 9.38 -8.75
N ASN A 95 -4.65 9.81 -9.65
CA ASN A 95 -6.09 9.63 -9.62
C ASN A 95 -6.51 8.25 -10.13
N TYR A 96 -5.92 7.21 -9.57
CA TYR A 96 -6.19 5.81 -9.91
C TYR A 96 -7.13 5.15 -8.90
N GLY A 97 -8.05 4.34 -9.40
CA GLY A 97 -8.78 3.36 -8.59
C GLY A 97 -8.35 1.93 -8.92
N LEU A 98 -8.33 1.07 -7.89
CA LEU A 98 -7.89 -0.32 -8.02
C LEU A 98 -8.98 -1.17 -8.67
N VAL A 99 -8.58 -2.01 -9.63
CA VAL A 99 -9.43 -3.05 -10.22
C VAL A 99 -9.39 -4.24 -9.28
N LEU A 100 -10.52 -4.54 -8.62
CA LEU A 100 -10.65 -5.67 -7.69
C LEU A 100 -11.78 -6.57 -8.18
N GLU A 101 -11.42 -7.74 -8.73
CA GLU A 101 -12.39 -8.69 -9.31
C GLU A 101 -12.27 -10.07 -8.65
N GLY A 102 -13.36 -10.84 -8.71
CA GLY A 102 -13.42 -12.21 -8.20
C GLY A 102 -13.47 -12.32 -6.67
N GLU A 103 -13.44 -13.56 -6.19
CA GLU A 103 -13.57 -13.89 -4.76
C GLU A 103 -12.30 -13.61 -3.95
N ASN A 104 -11.13 -13.60 -4.62
CA ASN A 104 -9.84 -13.35 -3.99
C ASN A 104 -9.07 -12.21 -4.71
N PRO A 105 -9.48 -10.95 -4.55
CA PRO A 105 -8.87 -9.82 -5.23
C PRO A 105 -7.39 -9.60 -4.84
N ALA A 106 -6.95 -10.07 -3.67
CA ALA A 106 -5.56 -9.97 -3.25
C ALA A 106 -4.59 -10.77 -4.17
N SER A 107 -5.10 -11.79 -4.86
CA SER A 107 -4.31 -12.58 -5.83
C SER A 107 -3.93 -11.80 -7.10
N GLN A 108 -4.58 -10.67 -7.36
CA GLN A 108 -4.33 -9.81 -8.53
C GLN A 108 -3.10 -8.90 -8.34
N PHE A 109 -2.51 -8.91 -7.14
CA PHE A 109 -1.35 -8.10 -6.79
C PHE A 109 -0.08 -8.91 -6.87
N GLU A 110 0.92 -8.38 -7.56
CA GLU A 110 2.22 -9.02 -7.71
C GLU A 110 3.23 -8.38 -6.76
N PHE A 111 3.74 -9.15 -5.80
CA PHE A 111 4.83 -8.71 -4.94
C PHE A 111 6.18 -8.88 -5.64
N VAL A 112 6.98 -7.81 -5.67
CA VAL A 112 8.32 -7.83 -6.25
C VAL A 112 9.33 -7.40 -5.19
N GLN A 113 10.29 -8.28 -4.93
CA GLN A 113 11.46 -7.97 -4.12
C GLN A 113 12.64 -7.64 -5.04
N ARG A 114 13.41 -6.61 -4.67
CA ARG A 114 14.62 -6.16 -5.36
C ARG A 114 15.81 -6.30 -4.42
N SER A 115 17.00 -6.15 -4.98
CA SER A 115 18.24 -6.03 -4.21
C SER A 115 18.17 -4.84 -3.25
N TRP A 116 18.86 -4.96 -2.13
CA TRP A 116 19.05 -3.86 -1.20
C TRP A 116 19.80 -2.71 -1.87
N PRO A 117 19.45 -1.44 -1.63
CA PRO A 117 20.12 -0.31 -2.27
C PRO A 117 21.57 -0.17 -1.78
N GLU A 118 22.51 0.03 -2.70
CA GLU A 118 23.95 0.11 -2.41
C GLU A 118 24.32 1.22 -1.42
N ASN A 119 23.58 2.34 -1.46
CA ASN A 119 23.78 3.47 -0.56
C ASN A 119 23.12 3.28 0.82
N ASN A 120 22.57 2.10 1.12
CA ASN A 120 21.85 1.78 2.36
C ASN A 120 20.68 2.73 2.68
N GLN A 121 20.04 3.31 1.65
CA GLN A 121 18.89 4.19 1.80
C GLN A 121 17.60 3.54 1.25
N PRO A 122 16.91 2.68 2.03
CA PRO A 122 15.71 1.98 1.59
C PRO A 122 14.43 2.83 1.70
N PHE A 123 14.51 4.07 2.21
CA PHE A 123 13.34 4.93 2.48
C PHE A 123 13.07 5.98 1.40
N VAL A 124 13.79 5.95 0.28
CA VAL A 124 13.46 6.77 -0.91
C VAL A 124 12.65 5.94 -1.90
N ALA A 125 11.74 6.58 -2.63
CA ALA A 125 10.77 5.90 -3.49
C ALA A 125 11.41 4.89 -4.48
N ASP A 126 12.56 5.23 -5.06
CA ASP A 126 13.30 4.36 -5.98
C ASP A 126 14.21 3.34 -5.30
N GLY A 127 14.61 3.61 -4.05
CA GLY A 127 15.48 2.76 -3.24
C GLY A 127 14.73 1.68 -2.47
N ALA A 128 13.38 1.70 -2.48
CA ALA A 128 12.57 0.70 -1.80
C ALA A 128 12.86 -0.71 -2.34
N PRO A 129 13.34 -1.65 -1.49
CA PRO A 129 13.71 -3.00 -1.93
C PRO A 129 12.48 -3.90 -2.16
N VAL A 130 11.28 -3.39 -1.94
CA VAL A 130 10.02 -4.10 -2.15
C VAL A 130 8.99 -3.19 -2.81
N LYS A 131 8.19 -3.75 -3.70
CA LYS A 131 7.05 -3.08 -4.33
C LYS A 131 5.92 -4.06 -4.59
N ILE A 132 4.73 -3.54 -4.85
CA ILE A 132 3.58 -4.32 -5.30
C ILE A 132 3.11 -3.74 -6.64
N MET A 133 2.96 -4.57 -7.66
CA MET A 133 2.30 -4.18 -8.91
C MET A 133 0.82 -4.54 -8.83
N SER A 134 -0.05 -3.68 -9.37
CA SER A 134 -1.49 -3.92 -9.39
C SER A 134 -2.13 -3.32 -10.64
N LYS A 135 -3.33 -3.80 -10.99
CA LYS A 135 -4.14 -3.24 -12.06
C LYS A 135 -5.03 -2.12 -11.51
N ALA A 136 -5.06 -1.00 -12.21
CA ALA A 136 -5.88 0.15 -11.86
C ALA A 136 -6.45 0.80 -13.13
N ARG A 137 -7.45 1.66 -12.96
CA ARG A 137 -7.93 2.56 -14.03
C ARG A 137 -7.89 3.99 -13.53
N LYS A 138 -7.67 4.93 -14.44
CA LYS A 138 -7.78 6.36 -14.11
C LYS A 138 -9.23 6.72 -13.80
N ILE A 139 -9.38 7.70 -12.92
CA ILE A 139 -10.64 8.32 -12.56
C ILE A 139 -10.52 9.79 -12.90
N GLN A 140 -10.94 10.16 -14.12
CA GLN A 140 -10.83 11.53 -14.62
C GLN A 140 -11.51 12.56 -13.71
N ALA A 141 -12.63 12.18 -13.10
CA ALA A 141 -13.39 13.05 -12.21
C ALA A 141 -12.80 13.20 -10.79
N TRP A 142 -11.80 12.38 -10.42
CA TRP A 142 -11.11 12.52 -9.14
C TRP A 142 -9.89 13.41 -9.33
N GLN A 143 -10.08 14.70 -9.06
CA GLN A 143 -9.07 15.74 -9.28
C GLN A 143 -8.71 16.44 -7.98
N GLN A 144 -7.76 17.37 -8.05
CA GLN A 144 -7.52 18.28 -6.94
C GLN A 144 -8.76 19.15 -6.68
N ASP A 145 -8.97 19.53 -5.42
CA ASP A 145 -9.98 20.52 -5.06
C ASP A 145 -9.47 21.95 -5.33
N SER A 146 -10.33 22.95 -5.06
CA SER A 146 -10.01 24.36 -5.27
C SER A 146 -8.86 24.89 -4.39
N LEU A 147 -8.39 24.11 -3.42
CA LEU A 147 -7.23 24.43 -2.57
C LEU A 147 -5.96 23.72 -3.06
N GLY A 148 -6.01 23.02 -4.20
CA GLY A 148 -4.88 22.23 -4.71
C GLY A 148 -4.63 20.93 -3.93
N LEU A 149 -5.56 20.52 -3.07
CA LEU A 149 -5.46 19.28 -2.31
C LEU A 149 -6.14 18.14 -3.07
N VAL A 150 -5.82 16.89 -2.73
CA VAL A 150 -6.51 15.73 -3.29
C VAL A 150 -8.01 15.83 -2.99
N GLY A 151 -8.85 15.80 -4.04
CA GLY A 151 -10.30 15.85 -3.89
C GLY A 151 -10.80 14.73 -2.98
N LYS A 152 -11.83 15.03 -2.19
CA LYS A 152 -12.41 14.05 -1.26
C LYS A 152 -12.87 12.79 -2.02
N LEU A 153 -12.57 11.63 -1.44
CA LEU A 153 -13.05 10.37 -1.99
C LEU A 153 -14.58 10.36 -2.07
N GLN A 154 -15.06 9.80 -3.16
CA GLN A 154 -16.47 9.51 -3.40
C GLN A 154 -16.71 8.00 -3.37
N GLN A 155 -17.98 7.61 -3.43
CA GLN A 155 -18.41 6.24 -3.20
C GLN A 155 -17.79 5.27 -4.21
N SER A 156 -17.12 4.23 -3.71
CA SER A 156 -16.62 3.10 -4.52
C SER A 156 -17.66 1.96 -4.58
N PRO A 157 -17.69 1.16 -5.66
CA PRO A 157 -16.82 1.23 -6.84
C PRO A 157 -17.20 2.39 -7.77
N VAL A 158 -16.20 3.04 -8.36
CA VAL A 158 -16.35 4.11 -9.33
C VAL A 158 -16.50 3.54 -10.73
N LYS A 159 -17.48 4.01 -11.49
CA LYS A 159 -17.60 3.67 -12.91
C LYS A 159 -16.55 4.43 -13.72
N THR A 160 -15.72 3.71 -14.47
CA THR A 160 -14.77 4.30 -15.43
C THR A 160 -14.44 3.30 -16.53
N ASP A 161 -14.43 3.78 -17.77
CA ASP A 161 -14.08 3.00 -18.95
C ASP A 161 -12.63 3.25 -19.41
N GLU A 162 -11.87 4.07 -18.65
CA GLU A 162 -10.44 4.30 -18.86
C GLU A 162 -9.68 2.97 -18.91
N PRO A 163 -8.67 2.81 -19.78
CA PRO A 163 -7.96 1.55 -19.94
C PRO A 163 -7.32 1.05 -18.64
N ILE A 164 -7.15 -0.26 -18.54
CA ILE A 164 -6.40 -0.86 -17.44
C ILE A 164 -4.93 -0.47 -17.58
N GLU A 165 -4.37 0.08 -16.50
CA GLU A 165 -2.95 0.38 -16.37
C GLU A 165 -2.35 -0.43 -15.21
N THR A 166 -1.08 -0.79 -15.33
CA THR A 166 -0.32 -1.37 -14.23
C THR A 166 0.30 -0.24 -13.41
N VAL A 167 -0.12 -0.13 -12.15
CA VAL A 167 0.45 0.82 -11.20
C VAL A 167 1.43 0.15 -10.25
N THR A 168 2.41 0.92 -9.79
CA THR A 168 3.38 0.47 -8.77
C THR A 168 3.00 1.04 -7.42
N LEU A 169 2.93 0.19 -6.41
CA LEU A 169 2.80 0.58 -5.01
C LEU A 169 4.13 0.35 -4.28
N ILE A 170 4.56 1.33 -3.51
CA ILE A 170 5.77 1.29 -2.67
C ILE A 170 5.39 1.37 -1.18
N PRO A 171 6.24 0.93 -0.24
CA PRO A 171 5.97 1.12 1.18
C PRO A 171 5.67 2.59 1.47
N MET A 172 4.61 2.85 2.24
CA MET A 172 4.12 4.21 2.51
C MET A 172 5.19 5.12 3.13
N GLY A 173 6.11 4.55 3.92
CA GLY A 173 7.26 5.27 4.47
C GLY A 173 8.26 5.77 3.43
N CYS A 174 8.26 5.21 2.22
CA CYS A 174 9.12 5.62 1.10
C CYS A 174 8.52 6.73 0.23
N ALA A 175 7.22 7.00 0.37
CA ALA A 175 6.49 7.98 -0.43
C ALA A 175 6.43 9.34 0.28
N ARG A 176 6.68 10.45 -0.44
CA ARG A 176 6.45 11.82 0.07
C ARG A 176 5.05 12.30 -0.29
N LEU A 177 4.60 12.04 -1.51
CA LEU A 177 3.21 12.21 -1.95
C LEU A 177 2.47 10.88 -1.78
N ARG A 178 1.32 10.89 -1.10
CA ARG A 178 0.70 9.63 -0.62
C ARG A 178 -0.77 9.51 -1.02
N ILE A 179 -1.03 8.57 -1.92
CA ILE A 179 -2.34 7.90 -2.05
C ILE A 179 -2.19 6.49 -1.50
N SER A 180 -2.89 6.19 -0.41
CA SER A 180 -2.87 4.87 0.26
C SER A 180 -4.26 4.33 0.62
N SER A 181 -5.29 5.12 0.32
CA SER A 181 -6.69 4.74 0.41
C SER A 181 -7.24 4.93 -0.99
N PHE A 182 -7.37 3.82 -1.72
CA PHE A 182 -7.72 3.83 -3.13
C PHE A 182 -9.22 3.66 -3.27
N PRO A 183 -9.90 4.44 -4.12
CA PRO A 183 -11.20 4.01 -4.61
C PRO A 183 -11.05 2.68 -5.37
N THR A 184 -12.12 1.89 -5.43
CA THR A 184 -12.18 0.75 -6.35
C THR A 184 -12.91 1.15 -7.62
N VAL A 185 -12.67 0.49 -8.74
CA VAL A 185 -13.29 0.80 -10.03
C VAL A 185 -14.01 -0.40 -10.63
N THR A 186 -15.00 -0.11 -11.47
CA THR A 186 -15.69 -1.08 -12.33
C THR A 186 -16.05 -0.43 -13.67
N THR A 187 -16.23 -1.25 -14.70
CA THR A 187 -16.85 -0.85 -15.98
C THR A 187 -18.36 -1.09 -15.99
N ASP A 188 -18.89 -1.77 -14.96
CA ASP A 188 -20.31 -2.11 -14.87
C ASP A 188 -21.18 -0.87 -14.69
N SER A 189 -22.42 -0.95 -15.18
CA SER A 189 -23.42 0.11 -15.01
C SER A 189 -23.81 0.35 -13.55
N THR A 190 -23.47 -0.56 -12.64
CA THR A 190 -23.72 -0.46 -11.19
C THR A 190 -22.69 0.42 -10.46
N GLY A 191 -21.59 0.79 -11.13
CA GLY A 191 -20.58 1.69 -10.57
C GLY A 191 -21.09 3.11 -10.39
N HIS A 192 -20.57 3.80 -9.37
CA HIS A 192 -20.92 5.19 -9.08
C HIS A 192 -20.23 6.14 -10.05
N GLN A 193 -20.99 7.06 -10.66
CA GLN A 193 -20.42 8.21 -11.35
C GLN A 193 -19.91 9.23 -10.34
N LEU A 194 -18.68 9.68 -10.52
CA LEU A 194 -18.09 10.73 -9.69
C LEU A 194 -18.44 12.10 -10.24
N SER A 195 -18.85 13.00 -9.35
CA SER A 195 -18.94 14.42 -9.71
C SER A 195 -17.55 15.06 -9.63
N MET A 196 -17.29 16.05 -10.47
CA MET A 196 -16.07 16.86 -10.34
C MET A 196 -16.03 17.53 -8.97
N PRO A 197 -14.84 17.77 -8.37
CA PRO A 197 -14.73 18.62 -7.20
C PRO A 197 -15.38 19.97 -7.51
N SER A 198 -16.28 20.45 -6.65
CA SER A 198 -16.90 21.75 -6.83
C SER A 198 -15.83 22.84 -6.79
N GLY A 199 -15.66 23.58 -7.90
CA GLY A 199 -15.00 24.87 -7.89
C GLY A 199 -15.75 25.82 -6.96
N ARG A 200 -15.05 26.81 -6.40
CA ARG A 200 -15.74 27.98 -5.85
C ARG A 200 -16.37 28.77 -6.98
#